data_AF-A0A9X3SSM6-F1
#
_entry.id   AF-A0A9X3SSM6-F1
#
_cell.length_a   1.000
_cell.length_b   1.000
_cell.length_c   1.000
_cell.angle_alpha   90.00
_cell.angle_beta   90.00
_cell.angle_gamma   90.00
#
_symmetry.space_group_name_H-M   'P 1'
#
loop_
_entity.id
_entity.type
_entity.pdbx_description
1 polymer ?
#
loop_
_entity_poly.entity_id
_entity_poly.type
_entity_poly.pdbx_seq_one_letter_code
_entity_poly.pdbx_strand_id
1 'polypeptide(L)'
;MNRVLGIRRHPLKSAAAEHIGDAFVGKHGLDGDRTWTCLDADGTIGSAKQPRLWGGLLAVSAAFDPASGGVRIAVPGRSPAPAGSPEADAAVSALLGRPVRLTRTATQQLKRHHWWPDEPGMIPDWAADAEPGGDDIVNVRSSAADGRFFDYGALHLVTTGALERLGAEHGGPVDPARFRPNLILDLPGDPLPGQRITIGPDLVVQVSVPTPRCVIPSLSHGDAPADRALLKTLAAHHRVDVPAFGRATCFGFYADILAVGAVRTGDRASVTD
;
A
#
# COMPACT_ATOMS: atom_id res chain seq x y z
N MET A 1 -25.62 -4.11 1.68
CA MET A 1 -25.52 -3.51 3.03
C MET A 1 -24.07 -3.16 3.23
N ASN A 2 -23.79 -1.90 3.52
CA ASN A 2 -22.41 -1.41 3.60
C ASN A 2 -21.62 -2.16 4.68
N ARG A 3 -20.51 -2.79 4.29
CA ARG A 3 -19.75 -3.71 5.15
C ARG A 3 -18.29 -3.84 4.74
N VAL A 4 -17.47 -4.43 5.59
CA VAL A 4 -16.09 -4.83 5.26
C VAL A 4 -16.12 -6.13 4.43
N LEU A 5 -15.50 -6.11 3.26
CA LEU A 5 -15.39 -7.28 2.36
C LEU A 5 -14.03 -7.98 2.45
N GLY A 6 -13.00 -7.25 2.85
CA GLY A 6 -11.67 -7.84 2.97
C GLY A 6 -10.77 -7.00 3.85
N ILE A 7 -9.91 -7.69 4.60
CA ILE A 7 -8.86 -7.11 5.42
C ILE A 7 -7.52 -7.65 4.90
N ARG A 8 -6.60 -6.74 4.64
CA ARG A 8 -5.30 -7.02 4.06
C ARG A 8 -4.21 -6.38 4.90
N ARG A 9 -3.27 -7.19 5.35
CA ARG A 9 -2.07 -6.74 6.07
C ARG A 9 -0.87 -6.87 5.15
N HIS A 10 0.05 -5.92 5.22
CA HIS A 10 1.30 -5.90 4.45
C HIS A 10 2.48 -5.83 5.41
N PRO A 11 2.84 -6.92 6.13
CA PRO A 11 3.84 -6.84 7.20
C PRO A 11 5.21 -6.32 6.73
N LEU A 12 5.59 -6.68 5.50
CA LEU A 12 6.79 -6.20 4.82
C LEU A 12 6.40 -5.16 3.75
N LYS A 13 7.05 -3.99 3.77
CA LYS A 13 6.85 -2.93 2.77
C LYS A 13 7.06 -3.47 1.35
N SER A 14 6.12 -3.16 0.46
CA SER A 14 6.09 -3.61 -0.95
C SER A 14 5.86 -5.10 -1.16
N ALA A 15 5.77 -5.91 -0.11
CA ALA A 15 5.47 -7.34 -0.21
C ALA A 15 3.99 -7.61 -0.51
N ALA A 16 3.64 -8.82 -0.93
CA ALA A 16 2.24 -9.24 -1.11
C ALA A 16 1.44 -9.09 0.20
N ALA A 17 0.12 -8.96 0.06
CA ALA A 17 -0.79 -8.89 1.20
C ALA A 17 -0.96 -10.27 1.85
N GLU A 18 -1.00 -10.30 3.17
CA GLU A 18 -1.66 -11.34 3.94
C GLU A 18 -3.17 -11.02 3.98
N HIS A 19 -4.01 -12.01 3.66
CA HIS A 19 -5.47 -11.88 3.68
C HIS A 19 -5.98 -12.46 5.00
N ILE A 20 -6.64 -11.63 5.81
CA ILE A 20 -7.06 -12.01 7.17
C ILE A 20 -8.55 -11.76 7.39
N GLY A 21 -9.15 -12.53 8.31
CA GLY A 21 -10.57 -12.42 8.66
C GLY A 21 -10.87 -11.31 9.66
N ASP A 22 -9.90 -11.00 10.51
CA ASP A 22 -9.99 -10.00 11.57
C ASP A 22 -8.63 -9.40 11.93
N ALA A 23 -8.65 -8.21 12.51
CA ALA A 23 -7.47 -7.54 13.06
C ALA A 23 -7.87 -6.43 14.03
N PHE A 24 -6.91 -6.00 14.85
CA PHE A 24 -7.01 -4.76 15.60
C PHE A 24 -6.40 -3.60 14.82
N VAL A 25 -7.09 -2.46 14.84
CA VAL A 25 -6.60 -1.19 14.30
C VAL A 25 -6.25 -0.29 15.47
N GLY A 26 -4.95 -0.14 15.73
CA GLY A 26 -4.42 0.75 16.76
C GLY A 26 -4.21 2.17 16.23
N LYS A 27 -3.63 3.04 17.07
CA LYS A 27 -3.37 4.45 16.72
C LYS A 27 -2.47 4.64 15.48
N HIS A 28 -1.66 3.62 15.16
CA HIS A 28 -0.68 3.65 14.08
C HIS A 28 -1.09 2.76 12.89
N GLY A 29 -2.37 2.41 12.77
CA GLY A 29 -2.89 1.55 11.70
C GLY A 29 -3.16 0.12 12.13
N LEU A 30 -3.37 -0.74 11.14
CA LEU A 30 -3.62 -2.16 11.31
C LEU A 30 -2.43 -2.84 12.01
N ASP A 31 -2.66 -3.62 13.05
CA ASP A 31 -1.58 -4.31 13.77
C ASP A 31 -0.75 -5.20 12.85
N GLY A 32 0.57 -5.18 13.03
CA GLY A 32 1.53 -5.91 12.21
C GLY A 32 1.80 -5.32 10.81
N ASP A 33 1.04 -4.32 10.36
CA ASP A 33 1.16 -3.73 9.01
C ASP A 33 2.40 -2.84 8.87
N ARG A 34 3.16 -3.09 7.79
CA ARG A 34 4.37 -2.35 7.35
C ARG A 34 5.38 -2.11 8.47
N THR A 35 5.53 -3.11 9.33
CA THR A 35 6.49 -3.12 10.46
C THR A 35 7.91 -3.47 10.00
N TRP A 36 8.05 -4.05 8.80
CA TRP A 36 9.33 -4.40 8.19
C TRP A 36 9.52 -3.72 6.84
N THR A 37 10.78 -3.51 6.47
CA THR A 37 11.19 -3.10 5.13
C THR A 37 12.49 -3.83 4.73
N CYS A 38 12.76 -3.90 3.43
CA CYS A 38 14.12 -4.17 2.95
C CYS A 38 14.95 -2.90 3.05
N LEU A 39 16.20 -3.03 3.50
CA LEU A 39 17.23 -2.01 3.48
C LEU A 39 18.34 -2.47 2.53
N ASP A 40 18.68 -1.61 1.60
CA ASP A 40 19.76 -1.80 0.63
C ASP A 40 21.10 -1.33 1.20
N ALA A 41 22.19 -1.73 0.54
CA ALA A 41 23.55 -1.32 0.92
C ALA A 41 23.78 0.20 0.76
N ASP A 42 23.04 0.86 -0.13
CA ASP A 42 23.08 2.31 -0.34
C ASP A 42 22.28 3.11 0.72
N GLY A 43 21.67 2.41 1.69
CA GLY A 43 20.86 3.00 2.74
C GLY A 43 19.41 3.33 2.34
N THR A 44 19.00 3.02 1.11
CA THR A 44 17.61 3.16 0.68
C THR A 44 16.73 1.99 1.13
N ILE A 45 15.45 2.26 1.32
CA ILE A 45 14.46 1.23 1.59
C ILE A 45 13.83 0.70 0.31
N GLY A 46 13.50 -0.59 0.33
CA GLY A 46 12.85 -1.28 -0.78
C GLY A 46 11.47 -0.72 -1.09
N SER A 47 11.29 -0.26 -2.33
CA SER A 47 10.00 0.26 -2.79
C SER A 47 9.72 -0.18 -4.21
N ALA A 48 8.63 -0.94 -4.42
CA ALA A 48 8.18 -1.36 -5.76
C ALA A 48 7.82 -0.18 -6.68
N LYS A 49 7.90 1.07 -6.18
CA LYS A 49 7.88 2.30 -6.98
C LYS A 49 9.07 2.43 -7.92
N GLN A 50 10.14 1.66 -7.71
CA GLN A 50 11.17 1.42 -8.70
C GLN A 50 11.15 -0.07 -9.10
N PRO A 51 10.34 -0.44 -10.11
CA PRO A 51 10.03 -1.84 -10.41
C PRO A 51 11.24 -2.66 -10.82
N ARG A 52 12.23 -2.04 -11.49
CA ARG A 52 13.46 -2.74 -11.93
C ARG A 52 14.27 -3.28 -10.76
N LEU A 53 14.31 -2.54 -9.65
CA LEU A 53 15.10 -2.89 -8.47
C LEU A 53 14.30 -3.69 -7.45
N TRP A 54 13.00 -3.40 -7.32
CA TRP A 54 12.20 -3.83 -6.17
C TRP A 54 10.87 -4.50 -6.55
N GLY A 55 10.53 -4.60 -7.84
CA GLY A 55 9.27 -5.18 -8.30
C GLY A 55 9.07 -6.62 -7.84
N GLY A 56 10.15 -7.40 -7.74
CA GLY A 56 10.13 -8.77 -7.21
C GLY A 56 9.57 -8.89 -5.78
N LEU A 57 9.61 -7.82 -4.98
CA LEU A 57 9.00 -7.82 -3.65
C LEU A 57 7.50 -8.10 -3.69
N LEU A 58 6.80 -7.73 -4.76
CA LEU A 58 5.35 -7.99 -4.89
C LEU A 58 5.01 -9.49 -4.94
N ALA A 59 5.99 -10.37 -5.20
CA ALA A 59 5.84 -11.82 -5.15
C ALA A 59 6.24 -12.44 -3.79
N VAL A 60 6.79 -11.65 -2.86
CA VAL A 60 7.16 -12.10 -1.52
C VAL A 60 5.94 -12.07 -0.62
N SER A 61 5.62 -13.18 0.03
CA SER A 61 4.56 -13.22 1.05
C SER A 61 5.16 -12.98 2.43
N ALA A 62 4.45 -12.21 3.26
CA ALA A 62 4.82 -11.97 4.65
C ALA A 62 3.60 -12.20 5.54
N ALA A 63 3.69 -13.14 6.48
CA ALA A 63 2.61 -13.47 7.41
C ALA A 63 2.98 -12.99 8.82
N PHE A 64 2.07 -12.28 9.48
CA PHE A 64 2.28 -11.77 10.84
C PHE A 64 1.66 -12.72 11.86
N ASP A 65 2.41 -13.10 12.88
CA ASP A 65 1.91 -13.90 14.00
C ASP A 65 1.60 -12.98 15.19
N PRO A 66 0.32 -12.79 15.55
CA PRO A 66 -0.05 -11.95 16.68
C PRO A 66 0.45 -12.45 18.04
N ALA A 67 0.68 -13.76 18.20
CA ALA A 67 1.10 -14.33 19.48
C ALA A 67 2.57 -14.03 19.78
N SER A 68 3.44 -14.09 18.76
CA SER A 68 4.86 -13.78 18.89
C SER A 68 5.22 -12.34 18.52
N GLY A 69 4.35 -11.65 17.78
CA GLY A 69 4.66 -10.37 17.13
C GLY A 69 5.69 -10.50 15.98
N GLY A 70 6.00 -11.74 15.57
CA GLY A 70 6.96 -12.07 14.52
C GLY A 70 6.34 -12.01 13.12
N VAL A 71 7.21 -11.95 12.11
CA VAL A 71 6.82 -12.04 10.69
C VAL A 71 7.56 -13.20 10.06
N ARG A 72 6.86 -14.04 9.29
CA ARG A 72 7.46 -15.07 8.44
C ARG A 72 7.44 -14.66 6.99
N ILE A 73 8.60 -14.76 6.36
CA ILE A 73 8.82 -14.41 4.96
C ILE A 73 8.84 -15.68 4.13
N ALA A 74 8.04 -15.70 3.07
CA ALA A 74 8.04 -16.75 2.08
C ALA A 74 8.39 -16.16 0.71
N VAL A 75 9.45 -16.69 0.11
CA VAL A 75 9.92 -16.36 -1.23
C VAL A 75 9.61 -17.57 -2.12
N PRO A 76 9.05 -17.40 -3.33
CA PRO A 76 8.79 -18.51 -4.23
C PRO A 76 10.01 -19.41 -4.45
N GLY A 77 9.85 -20.73 -4.27
CA GLY A 77 10.92 -21.72 -4.41
C GLY A 77 11.92 -21.79 -3.24
N ARG A 78 11.67 -21.11 -2.12
CA ARG A 78 12.52 -21.14 -0.91
C ARG A 78 11.69 -21.58 0.31
N SER A 79 12.35 -22.17 1.30
CA SER A 79 11.71 -22.44 2.59
C SER A 79 11.38 -21.12 3.32
N PRO A 80 10.20 -20.98 3.95
CA PRO A 80 9.88 -19.80 4.74
C PRO A 80 10.83 -19.60 5.92
N ALA A 81 11.17 -18.35 6.22
CA ALA A 81 12.09 -17.99 7.30
C ALA A 81 11.58 -16.78 8.12
N PRO A 82 11.98 -16.63 9.40
CA PRO A 82 11.65 -15.44 10.19
C PRO A 82 12.25 -14.16 9.58
N ALA A 83 11.49 -13.07 9.53
CA ALA A 83 11.99 -11.77 9.11
C ALA A 83 13.16 -11.33 10.01
N GLY A 84 14.23 -10.79 9.40
CA GLY A 84 15.46 -10.40 10.08
C GLY A 84 16.43 -11.55 10.35
N SER A 85 16.11 -12.79 9.93
CA SER A 85 17.07 -13.89 9.95
C SER A 85 17.98 -13.87 8.71
N PRO A 86 19.21 -14.42 8.79
CA PRO A 86 20.09 -14.53 7.63
C PRO A 86 19.47 -15.28 6.45
N GLU A 87 18.61 -16.27 6.72
CA GLU A 87 17.93 -17.07 5.70
C GLU A 87 16.88 -16.24 4.94
N ALA A 88 16.11 -15.41 5.66
CA ALA A 88 15.14 -14.52 5.03
C ALA A 88 15.85 -13.43 4.20
N ASP A 89 16.91 -12.83 4.74
CA ASP A 89 17.74 -11.85 4.03
C ASP A 89 18.33 -12.45 2.76
N ALA A 90 18.90 -13.66 2.83
CA ALA A 90 19.46 -14.36 1.69
C ALA A 90 18.41 -14.73 0.64
N ALA A 91 17.23 -15.19 1.06
CA ALA A 91 16.15 -15.55 0.15
C ALA A 91 15.63 -14.35 -0.63
N VAL A 92 15.38 -13.21 0.04
CA VAL A 92 14.94 -11.97 -0.61
C VAL A 92 16.05 -11.37 -1.46
N SER A 93 17.30 -11.39 -0.99
CA SER A 93 18.44 -10.91 -1.77
C SER A 93 18.60 -11.67 -3.08
N ALA A 94 18.47 -13.00 -3.03
CA ALA A 94 18.56 -13.84 -4.23
C ALA A 94 17.41 -13.58 -5.20
N LEU A 95 16.19 -13.34 -4.72
CA LEU A 95 15.04 -12.97 -5.57
C LEU A 95 15.27 -11.64 -6.29
N LEU A 96 15.80 -10.64 -5.57
CA LEU A 96 16.01 -9.30 -6.11
C LEU A 96 17.32 -9.17 -6.90
N GLY A 97 18.18 -10.19 -6.89
CA GLY A 97 19.50 -10.13 -7.51
C GLY A 97 20.44 -9.12 -6.85
N ARG A 98 20.18 -8.74 -5.59
CA ARG A 98 20.97 -7.73 -4.87
C ARG A 98 20.98 -7.97 -3.36
N PRO A 99 22.05 -7.60 -2.63
CA PRO A 99 22.08 -7.74 -1.18
C PRO A 99 21.06 -6.82 -0.50
N VAL A 100 20.24 -7.37 0.39
CA VAL A 100 19.31 -6.61 1.23
C VAL A 100 19.29 -7.17 2.64
N ARG A 101 18.90 -6.33 3.60
CA ARG A 101 18.56 -6.76 4.97
C ARG A 101 17.12 -6.42 5.28
N LEU A 102 16.39 -7.34 5.90
CA LEU A 102 15.08 -7.06 6.45
C LEU A 102 15.24 -6.40 7.81
N THR A 103 14.60 -5.25 8.01
CA THR A 103 14.73 -4.49 9.25
C THR A 103 13.41 -3.84 9.68
N ARG A 104 13.29 -3.66 10.99
CA ARG A 104 12.25 -2.85 11.65
C ARG A 104 12.74 -1.44 11.96
N THR A 105 14.05 -1.21 11.89
CA THR A 105 14.69 0.04 12.30
C THR A 105 14.69 1.03 11.14
N ALA A 106 14.04 2.17 11.34
CA ALA A 106 14.14 3.31 10.44
C ALA A 106 15.40 4.12 10.76
N THR A 107 16.16 4.52 9.73
CA THR A 107 17.13 5.60 9.87
C THR A 107 16.39 6.95 9.89
N GLN A 108 17.00 8.02 10.43
CA GLN A 108 16.34 9.33 10.56
C GLN A 108 15.95 9.96 9.21
N GLN A 109 16.61 9.57 8.11
CA GLN A 109 16.35 10.05 6.77
C GLN A 109 16.18 8.87 5.81
N LEU A 110 15.00 8.25 5.85
CA LEU A 110 14.68 7.17 4.92
C LEU A 110 14.57 7.72 3.51
N LYS A 111 15.30 7.09 2.58
CA LYS A 111 15.23 7.37 1.15
C LYS A 111 14.75 6.13 0.42
N ARG A 112 14.17 6.31 -0.75
CA ARG A 112 13.81 5.21 -1.64
C ARG A 112 14.06 5.60 -3.09
N HIS A 113 14.33 4.59 -3.91
CA HIS A 113 14.26 4.73 -5.35
C HIS A 113 12.80 4.90 -5.81
N HIS A 114 12.58 5.74 -6.80
CA HIS A 114 11.28 6.05 -7.38
C HIS A 114 11.40 6.21 -8.88
N TRP A 115 10.65 5.41 -9.64
CA TRP A 115 10.51 5.58 -11.08
C TRP A 115 9.26 6.39 -11.39
N TRP A 116 9.41 7.40 -12.25
CA TRP A 116 8.31 8.27 -12.68
C TRP A 116 7.78 7.78 -14.04
N PRO A 117 6.52 7.31 -14.12
CA PRO A 117 5.97 6.87 -15.40
C PRO A 117 5.91 8.01 -16.42
N ASP A 118 6.27 7.72 -17.66
CA ASP A 118 6.14 8.63 -18.81
C ASP A 118 4.67 8.80 -19.30
N GLU A 119 3.71 8.25 -18.57
CA GLU A 119 2.28 8.42 -18.88
C GLU A 119 1.81 9.81 -18.42
N PRO A 120 1.31 10.68 -19.32
CA PRO A 120 0.83 12.00 -18.94
C PRO A 120 -0.22 11.94 -17.85
N GLY A 121 -0.02 12.71 -16.78
CA GLY A 121 -0.92 12.73 -15.61
C GLY A 121 -0.51 11.80 -14.46
N MET A 122 0.47 10.90 -14.65
CA MET A 122 0.99 10.06 -13.57
C MET A 122 2.01 10.76 -12.66
N ILE A 123 2.63 11.84 -13.13
CA ILE A 123 3.48 12.70 -12.29
C ILE A 123 2.57 13.71 -11.55
N PRO A 124 2.61 13.74 -10.22
CA PRO A 124 1.81 14.66 -9.42
C PRO A 124 2.41 16.07 -9.43
N ASP A 125 1.59 17.09 -9.15
CA ASP A 125 2.02 18.51 -9.21
C ASP A 125 3.21 18.82 -8.28
N TRP A 126 3.30 18.17 -7.12
CA TRP A 126 4.41 18.35 -6.17
C TRP A 126 5.74 17.69 -6.61
N ALA A 127 5.74 17.01 -7.76
CA ALA A 127 6.92 16.43 -8.39
C ALA A 127 7.01 16.89 -9.86
N ALA A 128 6.54 18.10 -10.18
CA ALA A 128 6.52 18.62 -11.55
C ALA A 128 7.91 18.71 -12.21
N ASP A 129 8.97 18.80 -11.42
CA ASP A 129 10.37 18.81 -11.90
C ASP A 129 10.93 17.41 -12.18
N ALA A 130 10.17 16.34 -11.88
CA ALA A 130 10.60 14.98 -12.14
C ALA A 130 10.61 14.68 -13.65
N GLU A 131 11.66 14.00 -14.12
CA GLU A 131 11.77 13.58 -15.52
C GLU A 131 10.79 12.43 -15.83
N PRO A 132 9.87 12.57 -16.80
CA PRO A 132 9.05 11.46 -17.27
C PRO A 132 9.89 10.29 -17.78
N GLY A 133 9.61 9.09 -17.28
CA GLY A 133 10.42 7.89 -17.55
C GLY A 133 11.72 7.80 -16.75
N GLY A 134 12.04 8.82 -15.95
CA GLY A 134 13.26 8.94 -15.15
C GLY A 134 13.20 8.23 -13.79
N ASP A 135 14.40 8.12 -13.20
CA ASP A 135 14.64 7.48 -11.91
C ASP A 135 15.14 8.53 -10.90
N ASP A 136 14.53 8.55 -9.71
CA ASP A 136 14.89 9.45 -8.62
C ASP A 136 15.13 8.72 -7.30
N ILE A 137 15.82 9.40 -6.38
CA ILE A 137 15.88 9.03 -4.96
C ILE A 137 15.11 10.06 -4.15
N VAL A 138 13.96 9.65 -3.61
CA VAL A 138 13.06 10.54 -2.87
C VAL A 138 13.12 10.25 -1.38
N ASN A 139 13.03 11.32 -0.58
CA ASN A 139 12.84 11.18 0.87
C ASN A 139 11.47 10.56 1.14
N VAL A 140 11.46 9.54 1.99
CA VAL A 140 10.22 8.94 2.48
C VAL A 140 9.79 9.74 3.68
N ARG A 141 8.62 10.37 3.59
CA ARG A 141 7.91 10.91 4.75
C ARG A 141 7.39 9.72 5.56
N SER A 142 8.29 9.04 6.26
CA SER A 142 7.93 7.99 7.20
C SER A 142 7.44 8.67 8.48
N SER A 143 6.38 8.12 9.07
CA SER A 143 6.11 8.25 10.50
C SER A 143 7.17 7.43 11.28
N ALA A 144 8.46 7.66 11.01
CA ALA A 144 9.57 6.86 11.52
C ALA A 144 9.58 6.87 13.06
N ALA A 145 9.00 7.92 13.66
CA ALA A 145 8.72 8.02 15.09
C ALA A 145 7.91 6.83 15.65
N ASP A 146 7.05 6.22 14.83
CA ASP A 146 6.18 5.11 15.21
C ASP A 146 6.70 3.74 14.71
N GLY A 147 7.88 3.70 14.07
CA GLY A 147 8.54 2.46 13.63
C GLY A 147 7.86 1.73 12.46
N ARG A 148 7.07 2.43 11.62
CA ARG A 148 6.36 1.84 10.47
C ARG A 148 6.76 2.48 9.14
N PHE A 149 6.74 1.68 8.06
CA PHE A 149 7.23 2.06 6.74
C PHE A 149 6.11 2.35 5.73
N PHE A 150 5.15 3.19 6.12
CA PHE A 150 4.10 3.70 5.24
C PHE A 150 4.66 4.59 4.13
N ASP A 151 3.86 4.78 3.08
CA ASP A 151 4.12 5.80 2.06
C ASP A 151 3.52 7.16 2.42
N TYR A 152 2.40 7.17 3.16
CA TYR A 152 1.71 8.36 3.63
C TYR A 152 0.85 8.06 4.87
N GLY A 153 -0.32 7.45 4.71
CA GLY A 153 -1.27 7.20 5.81
C GLY A 153 -1.19 5.79 6.39
N ALA A 154 -1.63 5.64 7.64
CA ALA A 154 -1.62 4.39 8.40
C ALA A 154 -2.70 3.38 7.97
N LEU A 155 -3.78 3.86 7.36
CA LEU A 155 -4.82 3.02 6.74
C LEU A 155 -5.09 3.50 5.33
N HIS A 156 -5.03 2.56 4.39
CA HIS A 156 -5.48 2.76 3.02
C HIS A 156 -6.73 1.92 2.75
N LEU A 157 -7.77 2.53 2.19
CA LEU A 157 -9.03 1.88 1.89
C LEU A 157 -9.41 2.05 0.41
N VAL A 158 -10.19 1.09 -0.10
CA VAL A 158 -10.85 1.15 -1.41
C VAL A 158 -12.30 0.71 -1.26
N THR A 159 -13.16 1.19 -2.15
CA THR A 159 -14.59 0.84 -2.17
C THR A 159 -14.97 0.05 -3.42
N THR A 160 -15.96 -0.83 -3.29
CA THR A 160 -16.49 -1.60 -4.43
C THR A 160 -17.02 -0.69 -5.53
N GLY A 161 -17.76 0.37 -5.20
CA GLY A 161 -18.28 1.28 -6.22
C GLY A 161 -17.19 2.06 -6.96
N ALA A 162 -16.06 2.39 -6.32
CA ALA A 162 -14.91 2.97 -7.01
C ALA A 162 -14.22 1.96 -7.95
N LEU A 163 -14.10 0.70 -7.52
CA LEU A 163 -13.56 -0.39 -8.34
C LEU A 163 -14.44 -0.74 -9.54
N GLU A 164 -15.76 -0.73 -9.36
CA GLU A 164 -16.74 -0.95 -10.44
C GLU A 164 -16.65 0.15 -11.51
N ARG A 165 -16.58 1.43 -11.09
CA ARG A 165 -16.40 2.55 -12.01
C ARG A 165 -15.08 2.44 -12.78
N LEU A 166 -13.97 2.21 -12.07
CA LEU A 166 -12.68 2.01 -12.71
C LEU A 166 -12.71 0.83 -13.68
N GLY A 167 -13.39 -0.26 -13.33
CA GLY A 167 -13.52 -1.40 -14.23
C GLY A 167 -14.28 -1.08 -15.51
N ALA A 168 -15.34 -0.27 -15.42
CA ALA A 168 -16.08 0.20 -16.59
C ALA A 168 -15.23 1.13 -17.48
N GLU A 169 -14.44 2.02 -16.89
CA GLU A 169 -13.52 2.93 -17.61
C GLU A 169 -12.35 2.17 -18.24
N HIS A 170 -11.85 1.13 -17.57
CA HIS A 170 -10.73 0.31 -18.04
C HIS A 170 -11.14 -0.73 -19.09
N GLY A 171 -12.42 -1.11 -19.12
CA GLY A 171 -12.94 -2.15 -20.03
C GLY A 171 -12.95 -3.57 -19.44
N GLY A 172 -12.84 -3.71 -18.11
CA GLY A 172 -12.92 -4.99 -17.42
C GLY A 172 -12.63 -4.88 -15.91
N PRO A 173 -12.91 -5.93 -15.12
CA PRO A 173 -12.67 -5.91 -13.68
C PRO A 173 -11.20 -5.64 -13.33
N VAL A 174 -10.96 -4.75 -12.36
CA VAL A 174 -9.62 -4.43 -11.86
C VAL A 174 -9.46 -5.03 -10.45
N ASP A 175 -8.43 -5.86 -10.26
CA ASP A 175 -8.17 -6.49 -8.96
C ASP A 175 -7.77 -5.43 -7.91
N PRO A 176 -8.46 -5.36 -6.75
CA PRO A 176 -8.10 -4.46 -5.65
C PRO A 176 -6.66 -4.63 -5.15
N ALA A 177 -6.02 -5.79 -5.37
CA ALA A 177 -4.64 -6.08 -4.95
C ALA A 177 -3.64 -5.08 -5.54
N ARG A 178 -3.90 -4.57 -6.73
CA ARG A 178 -3.10 -3.54 -7.41
C ARG A 178 -2.96 -2.25 -6.60
N PHE A 179 -3.94 -1.93 -5.76
CA PHE A 179 -3.97 -0.71 -4.95
C PHE A 179 -3.42 -0.91 -3.54
N ARG A 180 -3.19 -2.17 -3.15
CA ARG A 180 -2.65 -2.57 -1.85
C ARG A 180 -3.41 -1.96 -0.65
N PRO A 181 -4.76 -2.01 -0.63
CA PRO A 181 -5.54 -1.51 0.49
C PRO A 181 -5.28 -2.33 1.75
N ASN A 182 -5.61 -1.75 2.90
CA ASN A 182 -5.82 -2.46 4.15
C ASN A 182 -7.25 -2.94 4.29
N LEU A 183 -8.24 -2.13 3.89
CA LEU A 183 -9.65 -2.50 3.93
C LEU A 183 -10.32 -2.32 2.56
N ILE A 184 -11.17 -3.27 2.21
CA ILE A 184 -12.09 -3.18 1.06
C ILE A 184 -13.49 -3.05 1.64
N LEU A 185 -14.17 -1.95 1.34
CA LEU A 185 -15.51 -1.67 1.83
C LEU A 185 -16.55 -1.82 0.71
N ASP A 186 -17.68 -2.45 1.04
CA ASP A 186 -18.88 -2.43 0.23
C ASP A 186 -19.54 -1.05 0.40
N LEU A 187 -19.20 -0.11 -0.48
CA LEU A 187 -19.71 1.27 -0.49
C LEU A 187 -19.89 1.71 -1.95
N PRO A 188 -20.89 2.55 -2.25
CA PRO A 188 -21.15 3.01 -3.62
C PRO A 188 -20.03 3.89 -4.20
N GLY A 189 -19.12 4.39 -3.38
CA GLY A 189 -17.95 5.14 -3.80
C GLY A 189 -17.10 5.57 -2.63
N ASP A 190 -15.92 6.14 -2.95
CA ASP A 190 -15.00 6.66 -1.96
C ASP A 190 -15.63 7.91 -1.29
N PRO A 191 -15.68 7.98 0.05
CA PRO A 191 -16.17 9.17 0.74
C PRO A 191 -15.21 10.34 0.57
N LEU A 192 -15.72 11.55 0.78
CA LEU A 192 -14.95 12.79 0.63
C LEU A 192 -14.03 13.03 1.84
N PRO A 193 -12.88 13.70 1.66
CA PRO A 193 -12.07 14.18 2.77
C PRO A 193 -12.89 14.91 3.83
N GLY A 194 -12.63 14.58 5.11
CA GLY A 194 -13.38 15.10 6.25
C GLY A 194 -14.53 14.20 6.72
N GLN A 195 -15.14 13.42 5.83
CA GLN A 195 -16.20 12.49 6.23
C GLN A 195 -15.64 11.35 7.09
N ARG A 196 -16.47 10.85 7.99
CA ARG A 196 -16.14 9.78 8.93
C ARG A 196 -16.76 8.47 8.52
N ILE A 197 -16.08 7.38 8.85
CA ILE A 197 -16.56 6.02 8.65
C ILE A 197 -16.47 5.28 9.99
N THR A 198 -17.63 4.86 10.49
CA THR A 198 -17.71 3.91 11.60
C THR A 198 -17.71 2.49 11.04
N ILE A 199 -16.82 1.64 11.53
CA ILE A 199 -16.62 0.26 11.08
C ILE A 199 -16.73 -0.66 12.29
N GLY A 200 -17.64 -1.63 12.23
CA GLY A 200 -17.91 -2.51 13.36
C GLY A 200 -18.40 -1.71 14.59
N PRO A 201 -18.12 -2.18 15.81
CA PRO A 201 -18.62 -1.55 17.03
C PRO A 201 -17.83 -0.29 17.43
N ASP A 202 -16.50 -0.27 17.23
CA ASP A 202 -15.62 0.68 17.92
C ASP A 202 -14.72 1.51 16.98
N LEU A 203 -14.38 1.00 15.79
CA LEU A 203 -13.43 1.66 14.90
C LEU A 203 -14.09 2.85 14.20
N VAL A 204 -13.51 4.04 14.38
CA VAL A 204 -13.92 5.26 13.67
C VAL A 204 -12.71 5.86 12.97
N VAL A 205 -12.84 6.06 11.66
CA VAL A 205 -11.81 6.70 10.84
C VAL A 205 -12.35 7.93 10.14
N GLN A 206 -11.50 8.90 9.81
CA GLN A 206 -11.85 10.06 9.01
C GLN A 206 -11.06 10.04 7.71
N VAL A 207 -11.72 10.25 6.57
CA VAL A 207 -11.03 10.34 5.28
C VAL A 207 -10.10 11.55 5.28
N SER A 208 -8.82 11.30 5.01
CA SER A 208 -7.78 12.34 5.02
C SER A 208 -7.60 12.92 3.62
N VAL A 209 -7.19 12.08 2.67
CA VAL A 209 -6.91 12.47 1.28
C VAL A 209 -7.14 11.30 0.32
N PRO A 210 -7.50 11.56 -0.95
CA PRO A 210 -7.38 10.56 -2.01
C PRO A 210 -5.94 10.05 -2.09
N THR A 211 -5.74 8.75 -2.35
CA THR A 211 -4.40 8.18 -2.35
C THR A 211 -3.74 8.31 -3.73
N PRO A 212 -2.61 9.05 -3.85
CA PRO A 212 -1.89 9.18 -5.10
C PRO A 212 -1.30 7.85 -5.57
N ARG A 213 -1.42 7.60 -6.87
CA ARG A 213 -0.97 6.38 -7.53
C ARG A 213 0.32 6.64 -8.30
N CYS A 214 1.13 5.59 -8.36
CA CYS A 214 2.41 5.56 -9.07
C CYS A 214 2.38 4.37 -10.04
N VAL A 215 3.54 3.83 -10.42
CA VAL A 215 3.61 2.65 -11.29
C VAL A 215 2.98 1.38 -10.70
N ILE A 216 2.97 1.22 -9.37
CA ILE A 216 2.67 -0.07 -8.72
C ILE A 216 1.40 -0.75 -9.25
N PRO A 217 0.23 -0.09 -9.39
CA PRO A 217 -0.99 -0.75 -9.87
C PRO A 217 -0.85 -1.48 -11.21
N SER A 218 0.08 -1.03 -12.07
CA SER A 218 0.36 -1.66 -13.37
C SER A 218 1.21 -2.92 -13.33
N LEU A 219 1.85 -3.20 -12.19
CA LEU A 219 2.68 -4.37 -12.00
C LEU A 219 1.82 -5.60 -11.70
N SER A 220 2.39 -6.79 -11.86
CA SER A 220 1.75 -8.05 -11.44
C SER A 220 1.56 -8.10 -9.93
N HIS A 221 0.42 -8.62 -9.47
CA HIS A 221 0.07 -8.77 -8.07
C HIS A 221 -0.54 -10.15 -7.83
N GLY A 222 0.20 -11.07 -7.21
CA GLY A 222 -0.25 -12.47 -7.09
C GLY A 222 -0.58 -13.04 -8.47
N ASP A 223 -1.80 -13.55 -8.63
CA ASP A 223 -2.28 -14.13 -9.89
C ASP A 223 -2.70 -13.07 -10.93
N ALA A 224 -2.82 -11.79 -10.53
CA ALA A 224 -3.14 -10.71 -11.46
C ALA A 224 -1.90 -10.36 -12.30
N PRO A 225 -1.93 -10.53 -13.64
CA PRO A 225 -0.78 -10.23 -14.49
C PRO A 225 -0.50 -8.72 -14.53
N ALA A 226 0.68 -8.33 -15.03
CA ALA A 226 0.97 -6.93 -15.26
C ALA A 226 0.00 -6.32 -16.27
N ASP A 227 -0.39 -5.07 -16.04
CA ASP A 227 -1.35 -4.34 -16.85
C ASP A 227 -0.95 -2.87 -16.95
N ARG A 228 -0.21 -2.54 -18.02
CA ARG A 228 0.30 -1.19 -18.25
C ARG A 228 -0.79 -0.21 -18.67
N ALA A 229 -1.87 -0.70 -19.30
CA ALA A 229 -2.97 0.16 -19.76
C ALA A 229 -3.76 0.77 -18.60
N LEU A 230 -3.67 0.17 -17.41
CA LEU A 230 -4.27 0.71 -16.20
C LEU A 230 -3.72 2.10 -15.83
N LEU A 231 -2.43 2.40 -16.06
CA LEU A 231 -1.90 3.74 -15.77
C LEU A 231 -2.55 4.81 -16.63
N LYS A 232 -2.72 4.52 -17.93
CA LYS A 232 -3.41 5.40 -18.86
C LYS A 232 -4.86 5.65 -18.44
N THR A 233 -5.56 4.60 -18.00
CA THR A 233 -6.94 4.70 -17.52
C THR A 233 -7.00 5.58 -16.26
N LEU A 234 -6.16 5.29 -15.28
CA LEU A 234 -6.07 6.06 -14.04
C LEU A 234 -5.76 7.53 -14.32
N ALA A 235 -4.79 7.82 -15.20
CA ALA A 235 -4.38 9.17 -15.52
C ALA A 235 -5.48 9.97 -16.25
N ALA A 236 -6.22 9.31 -17.15
CA ALA A 236 -7.31 9.94 -17.88
C ALA A 236 -8.53 10.27 -17.00
N HIS A 237 -8.87 9.39 -16.06
CA HIS A 237 -10.15 9.47 -15.33
C HIS A 237 -10.02 9.88 -13.87
N HIS A 238 -8.86 9.70 -13.25
CA HIS A 238 -8.70 9.85 -11.80
C HIS A 238 -7.67 10.91 -11.37
N ARG A 239 -7.35 11.88 -12.24
CA ARG A 239 -6.50 13.01 -11.89
C ARG A 239 -7.27 14.11 -11.16
N VAL A 240 -7.23 14.07 -9.83
CA VAL A 240 -8.04 14.90 -8.93
C VAL A 240 -7.18 15.82 -8.06
N ASP A 241 -7.81 16.79 -7.41
CA ASP A 241 -7.17 17.62 -6.37
C ASP A 241 -6.91 16.79 -5.11
N VAL A 242 -5.71 16.95 -4.56
CA VAL A 242 -5.27 16.41 -3.27
C VAL A 242 -5.10 17.61 -2.33
N PRO A 243 -5.95 17.75 -1.29
CA PRO A 243 -5.92 18.90 -0.40
C PRO A 243 -4.52 19.19 0.14
N ALA A 244 -4.06 20.45 0.02
CA ALA A 244 -2.73 20.93 0.40
C ALA A 244 -1.53 20.43 -0.43
N PHE A 245 -1.72 19.60 -1.47
CA PHE A 245 -0.62 19.07 -2.28
C PHE A 245 -0.73 19.41 -3.79
N GLY A 246 -1.90 19.79 -4.30
CA GLY A 246 -2.14 20.01 -5.73
C GLY A 246 -2.80 18.78 -6.37
N ARG A 247 -2.63 18.57 -7.68
CA ARG A 247 -3.30 17.45 -8.38
C ARG A 247 -2.42 16.22 -8.53
N ALA A 248 -3.06 15.05 -8.45
CA ALA A 248 -2.44 13.77 -8.72
C ALA A 248 -3.47 12.76 -9.25
N THR A 249 -2.96 11.75 -9.96
CA THR A 249 -3.76 10.56 -10.27
C THR A 249 -3.95 9.73 -9.01
N CYS A 250 -5.19 9.55 -8.57
CA CYS A 250 -5.54 8.94 -7.29
C CYS A 250 -6.48 7.75 -7.45
N PHE A 251 -6.48 6.82 -6.50
CA PHE A 251 -7.52 5.78 -6.44
C PHE A 251 -7.62 5.27 -5.02
N GLY A 252 -8.82 5.11 -4.45
CA GLY A 252 -8.98 4.88 -3.02
C GLY A 252 -8.47 6.05 -2.17
N PHE A 253 -8.47 5.87 -0.85
CA PHE A 253 -8.19 6.97 0.08
C PHE A 253 -7.37 6.51 1.29
N TYR A 254 -6.69 7.48 1.90
CA TYR A 254 -6.12 7.33 3.24
C TYR A 254 -7.11 7.82 4.28
N ALA A 255 -7.09 7.21 5.46
CA ALA A 255 -7.90 7.65 6.58
C ALA A 255 -7.09 7.73 7.87
N ASP A 256 -7.39 8.76 8.66
CA ASP A 256 -6.88 8.94 10.02
C ASP A 256 -7.76 8.19 11.01
N ILE A 257 -7.16 7.68 12.07
CA ILE A 257 -7.84 6.84 13.06
C ILE A 257 -8.29 7.75 14.20
N LEU A 258 -9.61 7.93 14.33
CA LEU A 258 -10.21 8.74 15.39
C LEU A 258 -10.51 7.90 16.65
N ALA A 259 -10.92 6.65 16.46
CA ALA A 259 -11.12 5.68 17.52
C ALA A 259 -10.55 4.32 17.09
N VAL A 260 -9.78 3.69 17.97
CA VAL A 260 -9.19 2.36 17.75
C VAL A 260 -10.26 1.27 17.93
N GLY A 261 -10.09 0.13 17.27
CA GLY A 261 -11.06 -0.95 17.39
C GLY A 261 -10.68 -2.21 16.63
N ALA A 262 -11.35 -3.31 16.98
CA ALA A 262 -11.29 -4.52 16.18
C ALA A 262 -12.14 -4.35 14.91
N VAL A 263 -11.66 -4.92 13.81
CA VAL A 263 -12.38 -5.00 12.54
C VAL A 263 -12.40 -6.45 12.07
N ARG A 264 -13.56 -6.89 11.59
CA ARG A 264 -13.79 -8.22 11.03
C ARG A 264 -14.41 -8.11 9.64
N THR A 265 -14.13 -9.09 8.79
CA THR A 265 -14.87 -9.24 7.54
C THR A 265 -16.35 -9.43 7.85
N GLY A 266 -17.22 -8.70 7.15
CA GLY A 266 -18.66 -8.67 7.42
C GLY A 266 -19.12 -7.57 8.37
N ASP A 267 -18.21 -6.90 9.09
CA ASP A 267 -18.58 -5.77 9.95
C ASP A 267 -19.27 -4.66 9.15
N ARG A 268 -20.32 -4.07 9.72
CA ARG A 268 -21.04 -2.95 9.09
C ARG A 268 -20.11 -1.74 8.97
N ALA A 269 -20.23 -1.02 7.86
CA ALA A 269 -19.58 0.26 7.64
C ALA A 269 -20.64 1.34 7.40
N SER A 270 -20.52 2.50 8.04
CA SER A 270 -21.42 3.64 7.81
C SER A 270 -20.65 4.93 7.69
N VAL A 271 -20.98 5.73 6.68
CA VAL A 271 -20.38 7.03 6.43
C VAL A 271 -21.26 8.11 7.07
N THR A 272 -20.63 9.07 7.74
CA THR A 272 -21.27 10.28 8.29
C THR A 272 -20.44 11.51 7.93
N ASP A 273 -21.09 12.66 7.88
CA ASP A 273 -20.42 13.95 7.72
C ASP A 273 -19.66 14.38 8.99
#